data_AF-A0AAE1VTV6-F1
#
_entry.id   AF-A0AAE1VTV6-F1
#
_cell.length_a   1.000
_cell.length_b   1.000
_cell.length_c   1.000
_cell.angle_alpha   90.00
_cell.angle_beta   90.00
_cell.angle_gamma   90.00
#
_symmetry.space_group_name_H-M   'P 1'
#
loop_
_entity.id
_entity.type
_entity.pdbx_description
1 polymer ?
#
loop_
_entity_poly.entity_id
_entity_poly.type
_entity_poly.pdbx_seq_one_letter_code
_entity_poly.pdbx_strand_id
1 'polypeptide(L)'
;MPCEQVHGAQAAMSFIGLYLVALGVGGIKGSLPPHGAEQFDEATPRGRKQRSTFFNYFVFCLSFGGLIAVTFVVWVEDNMGWQWGFGTATLAIFLSIPIFLAGSRFYRNKIPCGSPLTTISRVLIAALLNSCASRNSTSSIANMASSPSPPIPTGKEGGQNTNSKDVESIEIPSTSLTFLNRAVSDTPACGALKCPVQQVEEVKIVMKLLPIFASAIMLNCCLTQLNTFSVQQAAQ
;
A
#
# COMPACT_ATOMS: atom_id res chain seq x y z
N MET A 1 -45.66 12.21 -2.28
CA MET A 1 -45.59 11.01 -3.16
C MET A 1 -44.53 10.09 -2.57
N PRO A 2 -44.77 8.78 -2.45
CA PRO A 2 -43.69 7.86 -2.06
C PRO A 2 -42.63 7.88 -3.16
N CYS A 3 -41.36 8.07 -2.78
CA CYS A 3 -40.25 8.04 -3.73
C CYS A 3 -40.09 6.61 -4.27
N GLU A 4 -40.08 6.49 -5.60
CA GLU A 4 -39.79 5.21 -6.24
C GLU A 4 -38.28 4.94 -6.19
N GLN A 5 -37.91 3.84 -5.56
CA GLN A 5 -36.51 3.45 -5.46
C GLN A 5 -36.00 3.01 -6.83
N VAL A 6 -34.81 3.48 -7.20
CA VAL A 6 -34.19 3.16 -8.49
C VAL A 6 -33.80 1.68 -8.51
N HIS A 7 -34.32 0.90 -9.46
CA HIS A 7 -34.07 -0.54 -9.59
C HIS A 7 -33.56 -0.94 -10.99
N GLY A 8 -32.89 -2.09 -11.07
CA GLY A 8 -32.48 -2.69 -12.35
C GLY A 8 -31.34 -1.94 -13.05
N ALA A 9 -31.48 -1.72 -14.36
CA ALA A 9 -30.41 -1.20 -15.22
C ALA A 9 -29.96 0.23 -14.86
N GLN A 10 -30.87 1.08 -14.37
CA GLN A 10 -30.54 2.46 -13.99
C GLN A 10 -29.65 2.52 -12.76
N ALA A 11 -29.91 1.68 -11.75
CA ALA A 11 -29.06 1.57 -10.58
C ALA A 11 -27.66 1.04 -10.95
N ALA A 12 -27.61 0.01 -11.79
CA ALA A 12 -26.34 -0.56 -12.26
C ALA A 12 -25.47 0.47 -13.00
N MET A 13 -26.06 1.27 -13.89
CA MET A 13 -25.36 2.33 -14.61
C MET A 13 -24.73 3.36 -13.66
N SER A 14 -25.47 3.79 -12.63
CA SER A 14 -24.97 4.73 -11.63
C SER A 14 -23.79 4.16 -10.83
N PHE A 15 -23.88 2.90 -10.39
CA PHE A 15 -22.77 2.26 -9.66
C PHE A 15 -21.52 2.11 -10.53
N ILE A 16 -21.67 1.72 -11.80
CA ILE A 16 -20.55 1.62 -12.74
C ILE A 16 -19.86 2.98 -12.89
N GLY A 17 -20.63 4.06 -13.05
CA GLY A 17 -20.10 5.42 -13.13
C GLY A 17 -19.32 5.80 -11.87
N LEU A 18 -19.88 5.56 -10.68
CA LEU A 18 -19.23 5.84 -9.40
C LEU A 18 -17.90 5.08 -9.25
N TYR A 19 -17.88 3.79 -9.59
CA TYR A 19 -16.66 2.99 -9.53
C TYR A 19 -15.60 3.44 -10.53
N LEU A 20 -16.00 3.86 -11.73
CA LEU A 20 -15.08 4.38 -12.74
C LEU A 20 -14.43 5.70 -12.29
N VAL A 21 -15.23 6.60 -11.71
CA VAL A 21 -14.73 7.85 -11.11
C VAL A 21 -13.80 7.55 -9.94
N ALA A 22 -14.17 6.64 -9.06
CA ALA A 22 -13.32 6.24 -7.93
C ALA A 22 -11.97 5.68 -8.39
N LEU A 23 -11.97 4.84 -9.43
CA LEU A 23 -10.76 4.29 -10.04
C LEU A 23 -9.88 5.39 -10.65
N GLY A 24 -10.48 6.31 -11.42
CA GLY A 24 -9.76 7.42 -12.04
C GLY A 24 -9.12 8.36 -11.01
N VAL A 25 -9.90 8.77 -10.00
CA VAL A 25 -9.41 9.63 -8.90
C VAL A 25 -8.33 8.94 -8.07
N GLY A 26 -8.50 7.65 -7.79
CA GLY A 26 -7.50 6.84 -7.07
C GLY A 26 -6.16 6.78 -7.82
N GLY A 27 -6.20 6.57 -9.13
CA GLY A 27 -5.01 6.56 -9.99
C GLY A 27 -4.28 7.90 -9.99
N ILE A 28 -5.00 9.00 -10.24
CA ILE A 28 -4.42 10.35 -10.32
C ILE A 28 -3.83 10.77 -8.96
N LYS A 29 -4.56 10.56 -7.85
CA LYS A 29 -4.06 10.93 -6.51
C LYS A 29 -2.79 10.19 -6.12
N GLY A 30 -2.65 8.92 -6.53
CA GLY A 30 -1.47 8.11 -6.24
C GLY A 30 -0.26 8.43 -7.10
N SER A 31 -0.45 8.84 -8.37
CA SER A 31 0.66 9.02 -9.31
C SER A 31 1.08 10.47 -9.52
N LEU A 32 0.16 11.44 -9.42
CA LEU A 32 0.41 12.81 -9.83
C LEU A 32 1.38 13.57 -8.92
N PRO A 33 1.25 13.54 -7.57
CA PRO A 33 2.21 14.22 -6.70
C PRO A 33 3.64 13.67 -6.81
N PRO A 34 3.85 12.33 -6.84
CA PRO A 34 5.17 11.78 -7.16
C PRO A 34 5.67 12.23 -8.53
N HIS A 35 4.86 12.14 -9.58
CA HIS A 35 5.27 12.57 -10.92
C HIS A 35 5.73 14.04 -10.97
N GLY A 36 5.03 14.94 -10.27
CA GLY A 36 5.43 16.34 -10.14
C GLY A 36 6.71 16.55 -9.32
N ALA A 37 6.88 15.79 -8.24
CA ALA A 37 8.10 15.82 -7.44
C ALA A 37 9.33 15.38 -8.23
N GLU A 38 9.18 14.38 -9.09
CA GLU A 38 10.24 13.80 -9.93
C GLU A 38 10.76 14.75 -11.02
N GLN A 39 10.05 15.84 -11.29
CA GLN A 39 10.53 16.87 -12.23
C GLN A 39 11.70 17.69 -11.67
N PHE A 40 11.85 17.72 -10.35
CA PHE A 40 12.88 18.49 -9.68
C PHE A 40 14.04 17.62 -9.23
N ASP A 41 15.27 18.12 -9.39
CA ASP A 41 16.46 17.40 -8.97
C ASP A 41 16.65 17.48 -7.45
N GLU A 42 16.81 16.32 -6.81
CA GLU A 42 16.96 16.22 -5.35
C GLU A 42 18.42 16.40 -4.91
N ALA A 43 19.38 16.10 -5.79
CA ALA A 43 20.81 16.22 -5.47
C ALA A 43 21.25 17.68 -5.31
N THR A 44 20.61 18.61 -6.02
CA THR A 44 20.94 20.03 -5.96
C THR A 44 20.09 20.79 -4.92
N PRO A 45 20.68 21.73 -4.15
CA PRO A 45 19.93 22.53 -3.18
C PRO A 45 18.85 23.41 -3.85
N ARG A 46 19.11 23.87 -5.09
CA ARG A 46 18.14 24.64 -5.88
C ARG A 46 16.92 23.80 -6.27
N GLY A 47 17.12 22.56 -6.72
CA GLY A 47 16.02 21.67 -7.09
C GLY A 47 15.14 21.29 -5.89
N ARG A 48 15.74 21.03 -4.73
CA ARG A 48 15.00 20.82 -3.46
C ARG A 48 14.13 22.03 -3.07
N LYS A 49 14.65 23.26 -3.21
CA LYS A 49 13.88 24.48 -2.96
C LYS A 49 12.70 24.60 -3.93
N GLN A 50 12.91 24.35 -5.21
CA GLN A 50 11.85 24.40 -6.23
C GLN A 50 10.77 23.33 -5.99
N ARG A 51 11.17 22.11 -5.58
CA ARG A 51 10.23 21.05 -5.20
C ARG A 51 9.34 21.46 -4.01
N SER A 52 9.93 22.09 -2.99
CA SER A 52 9.16 22.61 -1.86
C SER A 52 8.18 23.71 -2.29
N THR A 53 8.63 24.66 -3.12
CA THR A 53 7.74 25.68 -3.70
C THR A 53 6.62 25.06 -4.53
N PHE A 54 6.90 24.05 -5.34
CA PHE A 54 5.89 23.30 -6.09
C PHE A 54 4.84 22.70 -5.15
N PHE A 55 5.23 22.01 -4.08
CA PHE A 55 4.27 21.43 -3.14
C PHE A 55 3.45 22.49 -2.39
N ASN A 56 4.04 23.64 -2.07
CA ASN A 56 3.30 24.75 -1.47
C ASN A 56 2.19 25.24 -2.41
N TYR A 57 2.51 25.48 -3.69
CA TYR A 57 1.50 25.85 -4.69
C TYR A 57 0.50 24.73 -4.95
N PHE A 58 0.94 23.48 -5.00
CA PHE A 58 0.08 22.32 -5.19
C PHE A 58 -0.97 22.20 -4.09
N VAL A 59 -0.57 22.29 -2.82
CA VAL A 59 -1.49 22.25 -1.68
C VAL A 59 -2.41 23.47 -1.69
N PHE A 60 -1.89 24.66 -1.97
CA PHE A 60 -2.71 25.87 -2.11
C PHE A 60 -3.80 25.71 -3.18
N CYS A 61 -3.44 25.23 -4.37
CA CYS A 61 -4.39 24.98 -5.45
C CYS A 61 -5.42 23.89 -5.09
N LEU A 62 -5.01 22.84 -4.38
CA LEU A 62 -5.93 21.81 -3.89
C LEU A 62 -6.94 22.37 -2.88
N SER A 63 -6.47 23.17 -1.92
CA SER A 63 -7.33 23.80 -0.92
C SER A 63 -8.30 24.80 -1.55
N PHE A 64 -7.80 25.64 -2.46
CA PHE A 64 -8.62 26.62 -3.17
C PHE A 64 -9.64 25.96 -4.10
N GLY A 65 -9.21 24.95 -4.87
CA GLY A 65 -10.11 24.15 -5.71
C GLY A 65 -11.15 23.39 -4.90
N GLY A 66 -10.77 22.85 -3.74
CA GLY A 66 -11.68 22.23 -2.78
C GLY A 66 -12.73 23.20 -2.26
N LEU A 67 -12.33 24.43 -1.92
CA LEU A 67 -13.25 25.50 -1.50
C LEU A 67 -14.27 25.82 -2.61
N ILE A 68 -13.83 25.98 -3.86
CA ILE A 68 -14.73 26.20 -5.00
C ILE A 68 -15.67 25.01 -5.20
N ALA A 69 -15.17 23.79 -5.08
CA ALA A 69 -15.99 22.59 -5.24
C ALA A 69 -17.12 22.53 -4.20
N VAL A 70 -16.82 22.72 -2.91
CA VAL A 70 -17.85 22.64 -1.86
C VAL A 70 -18.79 23.84 -1.80
N THR A 71 -18.48 24.95 -2.47
CA THR A 71 -19.32 26.15 -2.48
C THR A 71 -20.05 26.32 -3.82
N PHE A 72 -19.30 26.56 -4.89
CA PHE A 72 -19.85 26.87 -6.20
C PHE A 72 -20.42 25.64 -6.89
N VAL A 73 -19.70 24.50 -6.91
CA VAL A 73 -20.19 23.30 -7.61
C VAL A 73 -21.42 22.72 -6.92
N VAL A 74 -21.40 22.65 -5.58
CA VAL A 74 -22.58 22.25 -4.79
C VAL A 74 -23.76 23.19 -5.06
N TRP A 75 -23.53 24.51 -5.10
CA TRP A 75 -24.59 25.45 -5.44
C TRP A 75 -25.18 25.21 -6.84
N VAL A 76 -24.35 24.89 -7.84
CA VAL A 76 -24.80 24.54 -9.20
C VAL A 76 -25.62 23.25 -9.17
N GLU A 77 -25.18 22.23 -8.43
CA GLU A 77 -25.88 20.96 -8.29
C GLU A 77 -27.27 21.14 -7.68
N ASP A 78 -27.38 21.94 -6.61
CA ASP A 78 -28.62 22.18 -5.89
C ASP A 78 -29.61 23.09 -6.66
N ASN A 79 -29.11 24.10 -7.38
CA ASN A 79 -29.97 25.12 -8.00
C ASN A 79 -30.22 24.90 -9.51
N MET A 80 -29.22 24.40 -10.24
CA MET A 80 -29.33 24.17 -11.70
C MET A 80 -29.48 22.69 -12.05
N GLY A 81 -29.22 21.81 -11.09
CA GLY A 81 -29.39 20.36 -11.21
C GLY A 81 -28.10 19.60 -11.50
N TRP A 82 -28.12 18.32 -11.16
CA TRP A 82 -26.99 17.39 -11.20
C TRP A 82 -26.27 17.29 -12.55
N GLN A 83 -26.98 17.48 -13.68
CA GLN A 83 -26.38 17.39 -15.01
C GLN A 83 -25.34 18.49 -15.26
N TRP A 84 -25.61 19.70 -14.75
CA TRP A 84 -24.67 20.82 -14.85
C TRP A 84 -23.48 20.65 -13.90
N GLY A 85 -23.72 20.13 -12.68
CA GLY A 85 -22.65 19.75 -11.75
C GLY A 85 -21.67 18.76 -12.38
N PHE A 86 -22.16 17.60 -12.82
CA PHE A 86 -21.32 16.59 -13.47
C PHE A 86 -20.70 17.09 -14.80
N GLY A 87 -21.42 17.94 -15.53
CA GLY A 87 -20.90 18.59 -16.74
C GLY A 87 -19.66 19.45 -16.47
N THR A 88 -19.69 20.28 -15.41
CA THR A 88 -18.54 21.12 -15.04
C THR A 88 -17.32 20.29 -14.64
N ALA A 89 -17.52 19.22 -13.85
CA ALA A 89 -16.45 18.30 -13.47
C ALA A 89 -15.84 17.58 -14.68
N THR A 90 -16.70 17.11 -15.59
CA THR A 90 -16.28 16.44 -16.84
C THR A 90 -15.48 17.39 -17.73
N LEU A 91 -15.93 18.64 -17.89
CA LEU A 91 -15.22 19.65 -18.67
C LEU A 91 -13.85 19.97 -18.05
N ALA A 92 -13.77 20.10 -16.72
CA ALA A 92 -12.50 20.34 -16.04
C ALA A 92 -11.49 19.21 -16.29
N ILE A 93 -11.92 17.95 -16.20
CA ILE A 93 -11.06 16.80 -16.51
C ILE A 93 -10.69 16.80 -18.00
N PHE A 94 -11.66 17.01 -18.89
CA PHE A 94 -11.44 17.05 -20.33
C PHE A 94 -10.44 18.13 -20.76
N LEU A 95 -10.42 19.28 -20.09
CA LEU A 95 -9.43 20.34 -20.31
C LEU A 95 -8.06 20.02 -19.68
N SER A 96 -8.04 19.31 -18.55
CA SER A 96 -6.78 18.96 -17.87
C SER A 96 -5.92 17.96 -18.66
N ILE A 97 -6.56 16.99 -19.34
CA ILE A 97 -5.87 15.95 -20.12
C ILE A 97 -5.00 16.54 -21.24
N PRO A 98 -5.49 17.39 -22.16
CA PRO A 98 -4.67 17.94 -23.22
C PRO A 98 -3.57 18.86 -22.68
N ILE A 99 -3.81 19.60 -21.59
CA ILE A 99 -2.77 20.43 -20.95
C ILE A 99 -1.64 19.54 -20.42
N PHE A 100 -1.98 18.43 -19.75
CA PHE A 100 -1.01 17.47 -19.26
C PHE A 100 -0.24 16.80 -20.41
N LEU A 101 -0.94 16.37 -21.46
CA LEU A 101 -0.31 15.75 -22.62
C LEU A 101 0.57 16.72 -23.42
N ALA A 102 0.18 17.99 -23.54
CA ALA A 102 1.01 19.02 -24.17
C ALA A 102 2.33 19.25 -23.42
N GLY A 103 2.34 19.06 -22.10
CA GLY A 103 3.54 19.10 -21.26
C GLY A 103 4.47 17.90 -21.42
N SER A 104 4.00 16.78 -22.01
CA SER A 104 4.74 15.50 -22.06
C SER A 104 6.16 15.60 -22.61
N ARG A 105 6.41 16.47 -23.60
CA ARG A 105 7.73 16.69 -24.18
C ARG A 105 8.73 17.31 -23.20
N PHE A 106 8.25 18.03 -22.18
CA PHE A 106 9.07 18.70 -21.19
C PHE A 106 9.26 17.87 -19.91
N TYR A 107 8.52 16.78 -19.75
CA TYR A 107 8.61 15.96 -18.55
C TYR A 107 9.88 15.13 -18.52
N ARG A 108 10.51 15.09 -17.36
CA ARG A 108 11.60 14.18 -17.03
C ARG A 108 10.99 12.86 -16.59
N ASN A 109 11.21 11.80 -17.38
CA ASN A 109 10.79 10.45 -17.01
C ASN A 109 11.94 9.72 -16.31
N LYS A 110 11.69 9.25 -15.08
CA LYS A 110 12.58 8.29 -14.41
C LYS A 110 12.32 6.87 -14.89
N ILE A 111 13.40 6.08 -14.91
CA ILE A 111 13.35 4.65 -15.19
C ILE A 111 12.58 3.97 -14.04
N PRO A 112 11.61 3.07 -14.32
CA PRO A 112 10.87 2.40 -13.28
C PRO A 112 11.80 1.53 -12.43
N CYS A 113 12.01 1.92 -11.17
CA CYS A 113 12.55 1.04 -10.15
C CYS A 113 11.43 0.11 -9.67
N GLY A 114 11.72 -1.18 -9.44
CA GLY A 114 10.71 -2.20 -9.16
C GLY A 114 9.73 -1.89 -8.01
N SER A 115 8.67 -2.68 -7.87
CA SER A 115 7.59 -2.42 -6.92
C SER A 115 7.82 -3.05 -5.54
N PRO A 116 7.81 -2.27 -4.44
CA PRO A 116 7.88 -2.81 -3.07
C PRO A 116 6.77 -3.83 -2.77
N LEU A 117 5.58 -3.67 -3.36
CA LEU A 117 4.48 -4.63 -3.20
C LEU A 117 4.83 -6.01 -3.73
N THR A 118 5.56 -6.09 -4.86
CA THR A 118 5.99 -7.38 -5.41
C THR A 118 6.98 -8.09 -4.49
N THR A 119 7.84 -7.34 -3.80
CA THR A 119 8.74 -7.89 -2.78
C THR A 119 7.96 -8.42 -1.58
N ILE A 120 6.98 -7.66 -1.06
CA ILE A 120 6.13 -8.08 0.06
C ILE A 120 5.35 -9.36 -0.31
N SER A 121 4.72 -9.39 -1.48
CA SER A 121 3.98 -10.57 -1.95
C SER A 121 4.89 -11.79 -2.11
N ARG A 122 6.09 -11.62 -2.67
CA ARG A 122 7.07 -12.72 -2.82
C ARG A 122 7.47 -13.30 -1.46
N VAL A 123 7.80 -12.46 -0.48
CA VAL A 123 8.18 -12.89 0.87
C VAL A 123 7.02 -13.61 1.57
N LEU A 124 5.80 -13.11 1.46
CA LEU A 124 4.62 -13.73 2.07
C LEU A 124 4.33 -15.11 1.44
N ILE A 125 4.37 -15.21 0.11
CA ILE A 125 4.17 -16.48 -0.61
C ILE A 125 5.29 -17.47 -0.27
N ALA A 126 6.55 -17.03 -0.21
CA ALA A 126 7.68 -17.88 0.18
C ALA A 126 7.53 -18.43 1.62
N ALA A 127 7.15 -17.58 2.57
CA ALA A 127 6.87 -17.99 3.95
C ALA A 127 5.73 -19.00 4.03
N LEU A 128 4.63 -18.78 3.30
CA LEU A 128 3.46 -19.66 3.25
C LEU A 128 3.81 -21.03 2.64
N LEU A 129 4.48 -21.05 1.49
CA LEU A 129 4.85 -22.30 0.82
C LEU A 129 5.82 -23.13 1.67
N ASN A 130 6.85 -22.51 2.23
CA ASN A 130 7.79 -23.21 3.12
C ASN A 130 7.09 -23.68 4.40
N SER A 131 6.09 -22.93 4.91
CA SER A 131 5.23 -23.32 6.03
C SER A 131 4.40 -24.58 5.75
N CYS A 132 3.74 -24.61 4.60
CA CYS A 132 2.97 -25.78 4.17
C CYS A 132 3.87 -27.00 3.91
N ALA A 133 5.06 -26.82 3.33
CA ALA A 133 5.97 -27.91 3.00
C ALA A 133 6.51 -28.67 4.23
N SER A 134 7.03 -27.97 5.27
CA SER A 134 7.47 -28.71 6.47
C SER A 134 6.28 -29.23 7.30
N ARG A 135 5.08 -28.67 7.19
CA ARG A 135 3.87 -29.23 7.81
C ARG A 135 3.46 -30.57 7.18
N ASN A 136 3.60 -30.70 5.84
CA ASN A 136 3.42 -31.97 5.14
C ASN A 136 4.51 -33.00 5.43
N SER A 137 5.73 -32.56 5.77
CA SER A 137 6.80 -33.48 6.18
C SER A 137 6.51 -34.09 7.56
N THR A 138 5.86 -33.35 8.47
CA THR A 138 5.53 -33.84 9.82
C THR A 138 4.40 -34.87 9.83
N SER A 139 3.44 -34.80 8.89
CA SER A 139 2.35 -35.79 8.79
C SER A 139 2.80 -37.13 8.22
N SER A 140 3.99 -37.22 7.62
CA SER A 140 4.55 -38.46 7.08
C SER A 140 5.33 -39.32 8.09
N ILE A 141 5.66 -38.78 9.28
CA ILE A 141 6.47 -39.49 10.30
C ILE A 141 5.60 -40.12 11.41
N ALA A 142 4.29 -39.83 11.46
CA ALA A 142 3.42 -40.33 12.54
C ALA A 142 2.91 -41.79 12.36
N ASN A 143 3.26 -42.47 11.26
CA ASN A 143 2.85 -43.87 11.01
C ASN A 143 4.07 -44.79 10.84
N MET A 144 4.80 -45.05 11.92
CA MET A 144 5.37 -46.37 12.23
C MET A 144 5.56 -46.49 13.74
N ALA A 145 4.69 -47.28 14.37
CA ALA A 145 4.86 -47.85 15.71
C ALA A 145 6.12 -48.75 15.73
N SER A 146 6.82 -49.10 16.82
CA SER A 146 6.38 -49.44 18.18
C SER A 146 7.58 -49.79 19.09
N SER A 147 7.45 -49.50 20.40
CA SER A 147 8.04 -50.20 21.57
C SER A 147 9.45 -49.86 22.12
N PRO A 148 9.69 -50.08 23.45
CA PRO A 148 10.41 -49.15 24.34
C PRO A 148 11.65 -49.71 25.08
N SER A 149 12.60 -48.84 25.48
CA SER A 149 13.28 -48.73 26.83
C SER A 149 14.72 -48.12 26.80
N PRO A 150 15.23 -47.51 27.91
CA PRO A 150 16.48 -46.70 28.05
C PRO A 150 17.65 -47.51 28.73
N PRO A 151 18.86 -47.01 29.20
CA PRO A 151 19.34 -45.64 29.58
C PRO A 151 20.84 -45.20 29.31
N ILE A 152 21.10 -43.86 29.32
CA ILE A 152 22.21 -42.96 29.86
C ILE A 152 23.69 -43.47 30.06
N PRO A 153 24.78 -42.65 30.32
CA PRO A 153 25.48 -41.47 29.70
C PRO A 153 27.01 -41.73 29.42
N THR A 154 27.81 -40.66 29.21
CA THR A 154 29.29 -40.43 29.33
C THR A 154 29.95 -40.06 27.98
N GLY A 155 30.91 -39.14 27.81
CA GLY A 155 31.68 -38.23 28.67
C GLY A 155 32.99 -37.86 27.94
N LYS A 156 33.54 -36.64 28.19
CA LYS A 156 34.95 -36.18 27.98
C LYS A 156 35.43 -35.89 26.53
N GLU A 157 36.38 -35.02 26.22
CA GLU A 157 37.16 -33.93 26.85
C GLU A 157 38.05 -33.29 25.73
N GLY A 158 38.43 -32.01 25.89
CA GLY A 158 39.67 -31.40 25.32
C GLY A 158 39.50 -30.59 24.01
N GLY A 159 40.06 -29.39 23.82
CA GLY A 159 40.90 -28.52 24.65
C GLY A 159 41.43 -27.33 23.82
N GLN A 160 41.17 -26.11 24.33
CA GLN A 160 42.00 -24.88 24.40
C GLN A 160 42.62 -24.13 23.18
N ASN A 161 42.41 -22.80 23.26
CA ASN A 161 43.32 -21.64 23.02
C ASN A 161 43.34 -20.96 21.63
N THR A 162 42.60 -19.85 21.42
CA THR A 162 42.91 -18.41 21.70
C THR A 162 43.61 -17.68 20.54
N ASN A 163 42.89 -16.80 19.81
CA ASN A 163 43.12 -15.34 19.83
C ASN A 163 42.20 -14.58 18.84
N SER A 164 41.91 -13.36 19.25
CA SER A 164 40.79 -12.47 18.92
C SER A 164 40.89 -11.66 17.62
N LYS A 165 39.73 -11.06 17.26
CA LYS A 165 39.44 -9.96 16.29
C LYS A 165 39.16 -10.48 14.85
N ASP A 166 38.00 -10.26 14.22
CA ASP A 166 37.13 -9.09 14.23
C ASP A 166 35.62 -9.43 14.13
N VAL A 167 34.84 -8.47 14.62
CA VAL A 167 33.39 -8.39 14.65
C VAL A 167 32.84 -8.22 13.24
N GLU A 168 32.05 -9.19 12.77
CA GLU A 168 31.00 -8.91 11.79
C GLU A 168 29.70 -9.53 12.31
N SER A 169 28.83 -8.63 12.73
CA SER A 169 27.55 -8.85 13.37
C SER A 169 26.69 -9.84 12.59
N ILE A 170 26.58 -11.06 13.13
CA ILE A 170 25.47 -11.96 12.87
C ILE A 170 24.21 -11.21 13.33
N GLU A 171 23.51 -10.62 12.36
CA GLU A 171 22.26 -9.90 12.57
C GLU A 171 21.24 -10.90 13.12
N ILE A 172 21.02 -10.83 14.43
CA ILE A 172 20.17 -11.75 15.17
C ILE A 172 18.74 -11.60 14.61
N PRO A 173 18.13 -12.66 14.05
CA PRO A 173 16.79 -12.56 13.50
C PRO A 173 15.83 -12.12 14.60
N SER A 174 15.19 -10.96 14.43
CA SER A 174 14.29 -10.44 15.46
C SER A 174 13.22 -11.48 15.84
N THR A 175 12.92 -11.65 17.12
CA THR A 175 12.06 -12.72 17.67
C THR A 175 10.56 -12.54 17.40
N SER A 176 10.16 -11.42 16.81
CA SER A 176 8.78 -11.16 16.38
C SER A 176 8.49 -11.86 15.05
N LEU A 177 7.25 -12.28 14.75
CA LEU A 177 6.85 -12.86 13.45
C LEU A 177 7.77 -13.99 12.92
N THR A 178 8.04 -15.00 13.75
CA THR A 178 8.90 -16.17 13.43
C THR A 178 8.47 -16.92 12.16
N PHE A 179 7.18 -16.84 11.80
CA PHE A 179 6.65 -17.35 10.54
C PHE A 179 7.35 -16.77 9.29
N LEU A 180 7.68 -15.47 9.29
CA LEU A 180 8.33 -14.82 8.14
C LEU A 180 9.79 -15.23 7.99
N ASN A 181 10.46 -15.60 9.09
CA ASN A 181 11.84 -16.11 9.05
C ASN A 181 11.92 -17.41 8.22
N ARG A 182 10.80 -18.14 8.08
CA ARG A 182 10.71 -19.34 7.25
C ARG A 182 10.79 -19.08 5.74
N ALA A 183 10.65 -17.82 5.30
CA ALA A 183 10.94 -17.43 3.92
C ALA A 183 12.44 -17.56 3.59
N VAL A 184 13.31 -17.48 4.61
CA VAL A 184 14.75 -17.75 4.50
C VAL A 184 14.97 -19.22 4.84
N SER A 185 14.81 -20.12 3.86
CA SER A 185 15.12 -21.55 4.03
C SER A 185 16.21 -21.97 3.06
N ASP A 186 17.21 -22.72 3.56
CA ASP A 186 18.34 -23.23 2.76
C ASP A 186 17.90 -24.21 1.65
N THR A 187 16.74 -24.85 1.82
CA THR A 187 16.05 -25.68 0.82
C THR A 187 14.71 -25.04 0.43
N PRO A 188 14.71 -24.07 -0.50
CA PRO A 188 13.46 -23.44 -0.94
C PRO A 188 12.61 -24.44 -1.72
N ALA A 189 11.30 -24.51 -1.41
CA ALA A 189 10.36 -25.35 -2.16
C ALA A 189 10.25 -24.95 -3.65
N CYS A 190 10.63 -23.70 -3.98
CA CYS A 190 10.67 -23.20 -5.35
C CYS A 190 11.88 -22.26 -5.52
N GLY A 191 12.80 -22.59 -6.43
CA GLY A 191 14.07 -21.86 -6.62
C GLY A 191 13.91 -20.39 -7.03
N ALA A 192 12.76 -20.01 -7.60
CA ALA A 192 12.43 -18.64 -8.01
C ALA A 192 12.02 -17.70 -6.86
N LEU A 193 11.82 -18.21 -5.63
CA LEU A 193 11.37 -17.44 -4.46
C LEU A 193 12.46 -17.31 -3.38
N LYS A 194 13.74 -17.35 -3.75
CA LYS A 194 14.82 -17.03 -2.81
C LYS A 194 14.69 -15.58 -2.36
N CYS A 195 14.38 -15.38 -1.08
CA CYS A 195 14.26 -14.07 -0.45
C CYS A 195 15.49 -13.84 0.44
N PRO A 196 16.30 -12.79 0.21
CA PRO A 196 17.38 -12.42 1.11
C PRO A 196 16.81 -11.97 2.46
N VAL A 197 17.60 -12.13 3.53
CA VAL A 197 17.22 -11.79 4.90
C VAL A 197 16.72 -10.35 5.01
N GLN A 198 17.39 -9.42 4.32
CA GLN A 198 17.03 -8.01 4.28
C GLN A 198 15.60 -7.75 3.78
N GLN A 199 15.13 -8.47 2.75
CA GLN A 199 13.74 -8.34 2.27
C GLN A 199 12.72 -8.85 3.29
N VAL A 200 13.09 -9.87 4.06
CA VAL A 200 12.20 -10.42 5.11
C VAL A 200 12.08 -9.44 6.28
N GLU A 201 13.17 -8.78 6.64
CA GLU A 201 13.17 -7.76 7.70
C GLU A 201 12.38 -6.50 7.31
N GLU A 202 12.52 -6.03 6.07
CA GLU A 202 11.70 -4.93 5.55
C GLU A 202 10.20 -5.24 5.64
N VAL A 203 9.79 -6.44 5.23
CA VAL A 203 8.39 -6.88 5.32
C VAL A 203 7.91 -6.98 6.76
N LYS A 204 8.79 -7.38 7.67
CA LYS A 204 8.50 -7.45 9.10
C LYS A 204 8.23 -6.08 9.70
N ILE A 205 8.99 -5.05 9.29
CA ILE A 205 8.76 -3.66 9.69
C ILE A 205 7.38 -3.21 9.20
N VAL A 206 7.03 -3.51 7.94
CA VAL A 206 5.71 -3.20 7.38
C VAL A 206 4.58 -3.90 8.17
N MET A 207 4.75 -5.18 8.51
CA MET A 207 3.76 -5.92 9.30
C MET A 207 3.60 -5.36 10.72
N LYS A 208 4.66 -4.83 11.32
CA LYS A 208 4.59 -4.13 12.62
C LYS A 208 3.90 -2.78 12.53
N LEU A 209 3.83 -2.17 11.35
CA LEU A 209 3.12 -0.91 11.12
C LEU A 209 1.60 -1.12 10.89
N LEU A 210 1.18 -2.35 10.60
CA LEU A 210 -0.21 -2.70 10.29
C LEU A 210 -1.24 -2.31 11.38
N PRO A 211 -0.94 -2.42 12.69
CA PRO A 211 -1.86 -1.95 13.73
C PRO A 211 -2.10 -0.44 13.70
N ILE A 212 -1.08 0.36 13.35
CA ILE A 212 -1.21 1.81 13.19
C ILE A 212 -2.04 2.14 11.94
N PHE A 213 -1.86 1.37 10.88
CA PHE A 213 -2.72 1.47 9.70
C PHE A 213 -4.18 1.13 10.04
N ALA A 214 -4.42 0.09 10.85
CA ALA A 214 -5.77 -0.30 11.27
C ALA A 214 -6.47 0.80 12.10
N SER A 215 -5.75 1.49 12.99
CA SER A 215 -6.34 2.62 13.73
C SER A 215 -6.70 3.80 12.82
N ALA A 216 -5.95 4.04 11.75
CA ALA A 216 -6.30 5.04 10.74
C ALA A 216 -7.59 4.70 9.98
N ILE A 217 -7.92 3.41 9.77
CA ILE A 217 -9.20 2.99 9.15
C ILE A 217 -10.39 3.48 10.00
N MET A 218 -10.29 3.34 11.32
CA MET A 218 -11.33 3.79 12.24
C MET A 218 -11.56 5.30 12.14
N LEU A 219 -10.50 6.10 12.08
CA LEU A 219 -10.59 7.56 11.90
C LEU A 219 -11.25 7.94 10.56
N ASN A 220 -10.89 7.26 9.47
CA ASN A 220 -11.51 7.48 8.15
C ASN A 220 -13.00 7.10 8.15
N CYS A 221 -13.39 6.06 8.90
CA CYS A 221 -14.79 5.69 9.09
C CYS A 221 -15.57 6.84 9.77
N CYS A 222 -15.04 7.39 10.86
CA CYS A 222 -15.66 8.53 11.55
C CYS A 222 -15.80 9.75 10.63
N LEU A 223 -14.78 10.06 9.83
CA LEU A 223 -14.83 11.19 8.88
C LEU A 223 -15.90 10.99 7.80
N THR A 224 -16.06 9.77 7.30
CA THR A 224 -17.09 9.43 6.31
C THR A 224 -18.50 9.58 6.88
N GLN A 225 -18.69 9.19 8.15
CA GLN A 225 -19.96 9.37 8.86
C GLN A 225 -20.31 10.85 9.01
N LEU A 226 -19.33 11.69 9.38
CA LEU A 226 -19.53 13.14 9.48
C LEU A 226 -20.01 13.75 8.15
N ASN A 227 -19.40 13.38 7.03
CA ASN A 227 -19.77 13.89 5.71
C ASN A 227 -21.18 13.48 5.26
N THR A 228 -21.70 12.34 5.75
CA THR A 228 -23.03 11.84 5.36
C THR A 228 -24.12 12.30 6.32
N PHE A 229 -23.94 12.06 7.62
CA PHE A 229 -24.96 12.37 8.63
C PHE A 229 -25.17 13.86 8.85
N SER A 230 -24.12 14.68 8.70
CA SER A 230 -24.27 16.13 8.86
C SER A 230 -25.13 16.72 7.75
N VAL A 231 -25.00 16.21 6.53
CA VAL A 231 -25.83 16.64 5.39
C VAL A 231 -27.28 16.22 5.60
N GLN A 232 -27.53 14.99 6.08
CA GLN A 232 -28.88 14.54 6.38
C GLN A 232 -29.57 15.36 7.48
N GLN A 233 -28.83 15.73 8.54
CA GLN A 233 -29.35 16.60 9.60
C GLN A 233 -29.58 18.03 9.12
N ALA A 234 -28.76 18.55 8.19
CA ALA A 234 -28.93 19.88 7.63
C ALA A 234 -30.10 19.97 6.62
N ALA A 235 -30.53 18.83 6.06
CA ALA A 235 -31.65 18.76 5.12
C ALA A 235 -33.02 18.52 5.81
N GLN A 236 -33.04 18.31 7.13
CA GLN A 236 -34.25 18.24 7.97
C GLN A 236 -34.67 19.62 8.46
#